data_AF-A0A167YQ00-F1
#
_entry.id   AF-A0A167YQ00-F1
#
_cell.length_a   1.000
_cell.length_b   1.000
_cell.length_c   1.000
_cell.angle_alpha   90.00
_cell.angle_beta   90.00
_cell.angle_gamma   90.00
#
_symmetry.space_group_name_H-M   'P 1'
#
loop_
_entity.id
_entity.type
_entity.pdbx_description
1 polymer ?
#
loop_
_entity_poly.entity_id
_entity_poly.type
_entity_poly.pdbx_seq_one_letter_code
_entity_poly.pdbx_strand_id
1 'polypeptide(L)'
;MKSPFYILAVLLPLATDIALATPVADPNSDSLEERHRGNDKGYKDHHEYDDHRGYGEKNVCEVKYPYPYYKYPCNSSPTNGTSILGATFTSFCKYQNGDSGIWYSAPKGWVKEDDKPRKCAGASNPCPV
;
A
#
# COMPACT_ATOMS: atom_id res chain seq x y z
N MET A 1 -45.49 -7.32 -52.89
CA MET A 1 -44.90 -5.97 -53.02
C MET A 1 -43.40 -6.15 -53.20
N LYS A 2 -42.82 -5.58 -54.27
CA LYS A 2 -41.42 -5.72 -54.66
C LYS A 2 -40.77 -4.34 -54.58
N SER A 3 -39.76 -4.19 -53.74
CA SER A 3 -38.66 -3.26 -53.95
C SER A 3 -37.43 -3.83 -53.24
N PRO A 4 -36.34 -4.08 -53.97
CA PRO A 4 -35.08 -4.48 -53.38
C PRO A 4 -34.01 -3.39 -53.53
N PHE A 5 -33.01 -3.55 -52.68
CA PHE A 5 -31.59 -3.24 -52.89
C PHE A 5 -30.96 -2.03 -52.19
N TYR A 6 -30.10 -2.42 -51.23
CA TYR A 6 -28.72 -2.01 -50.96
C TYR A 6 -28.51 -0.52 -50.59
N ILE A 7 -27.64 -0.20 -49.65
CA ILE A 7 -26.21 -0.03 -49.93
C ILE A 7 -25.46 0.31 -48.61
N LEU A 8 -24.16 -0.05 -48.60
CA LEU A 8 -23.04 0.46 -47.77
C LEU A 8 -22.91 -0.04 -46.33
N ALA A 9 -22.28 -1.21 -46.23
CA ALA A 9 -21.27 -1.43 -45.21
C ALA A 9 -20.16 -0.36 -45.34
N VAL A 10 -19.97 0.42 -44.27
CA VAL A 10 -18.71 1.13 -44.04
C VAL A 10 -18.17 0.64 -42.70
N LEU A 11 -17.33 -0.38 -42.76
CA LEU A 11 -16.41 -0.74 -41.70
C LEU A 11 -15.38 0.38 -41.58
N LEU A 12 -15.49 1.21 -40.55
CA LEU A 12 -14.36 2.02 -40.09
C LEU A 12 -13.76 1.34 -38.84
N PRO A 13 -12.58 0.71 -38.95
CA PRO A 13 -11.78 0.43 -37.78
C PRO A 13 -11.20 1.77 -37.31
N LEU A 14 -11.67 2.26 -36.15
CA LEU A 14 -10.99 3.33 -35.44
C LEU A 14 -9.62 2.79 -35.00
N ALA A 15 -8.59 3.18 -35.73
CA ALA A 15 -7.21 2.92 -35.37
C ALA A 15 -6.93 3.51 -33.99
N THR A 16 -6.47 2.66 -33.08
CA THR A 16 -6.03 3.04 -31.74
C THR A 16 -4.56 3.41 -31.83
N ASP A 17 -4.22 4.69 -31.69
CA ASP A 17 -2.85 5.10 -31.44
C ASP A 17 -2.50 4.76 -29.99
N ILE A 18 -1.84 3.62 -29.79
CA ILE A 18 -1.19 3.29 -28.53
C ILE A 18 0.17 3.98 -28.56
N ALA A 19 0.24 5.19 -27.99
CA ALA A 19 1.50 5.83 -27.68
C ALA A 19 2.25 4.96 -26.65
N LEU A 20 3.27 4.23 -27.11
CA LEU A 20 4.24 3.55 -26.25
C LEU A 20 5.15 4.62 -25.63
N ALA A 21 4.73 5.18 -24.49
CA ALA A 21 5.66 5.85 -23.59
C ALA A 21 6.53 4.77 -22.93
N THR A 22 7.76 4.62 -23.40
CA THR A 22 8.79 3.82 -22.73
C THR A 22 9.22 4.58 -21.47
N PRO A 23 9.08 4.02 -20.25
CA PRO A 23 9.74 4.60 -19.09
C PRO A 23 11.25 4.35 -19.22
N VAL A 24 12.00 5.41 -19.50
CA VAL A 24 13.45 5.42 -19.32
C VAL A 24 13.70 5.38 -17.82
N ALA A 25 14.14 4.23 -17.31
CA ALA A 25 14.65 4.12 -15.96
C ALA A 25 15.99 4.86 -15.90
N ASP A 26 16.04 5.94 -15.12
CA ASP A 26 17.29 6.61 -14.74
C ASP A 26 17.92 5.83 -13.57
N PRO A 27 19.09 5.18 -13.75
CA PRO A 27 19.76 4.44 -12.70
C PRO A 27 20.86 5.33 -12.11
N ASN A 28 20.51 6.25 -11.22
CA ASN A 28 21.31 6.71 -10.07
C ASN A 28 20.87 8.09 -9.57
N SER A 29 20.18 8.12 -8.43
CA SER A 29 20.44 9.16 -7.43
C SER A 29 20.10 8.63 -6.05
N ASP A 30 21.03 7.85 -5.51
CA ASP A 30 21.24 7.80 -4.07
C ASP A 30 21.39 9.24 -3.55
N SER A 31 20.38 9.71 -2.81
CA SER A 31 20.62 10.66 -1.73
C SER A 31 19.66 10.34 -0.59
N LEU A 32 20.24 9.72 0.43
CA LEU A 32 19.69 9.55 1.75
C LEU A 32 19.38 10.93 2.35
N GLU A 33 18.11 11.23 2.58
CA GLU A 33 17.73 12.08 3.71
C GLU A 33 16.70 11.36 4.57
N GLU A 34 17.26 10.72 5.59
CA GLU A 34 16.65 10.45 6.87
C GLU A 34 15.95 11.70 7.42
N ARG A 35 14.62 11.65 7.58
CA ARG A 35 13.93 12.56 8.51
C ARG A 35 12.84 11.85 9.28
N HIS A 36 13.32 11.15 10.32
CA HIS A 36 12.63 10.94 11.58
C HIS A 36 11.75 12.15 11.97
N ARG A 37 10.43 11.99 12.06
CA ARG A 37 9.55 12.69 13.03
C ARG A 37 8.26 11.89 13.29
N GLY A 38 8.39 10.82 14.07
CA GLY A 38 7.29 10.38 14.93
C GLY A 38 7.09 11.45 16.01
N ASN A 39 5.91 12.07 16.03
CA ASN A 39 5.56 13.08 17.00
C ASN A 39 4.88 12.40 18.20
N ASP A 40 5.69 11.81 19.07
CA ASP A 40 5.25 11.32 20.38
C ASP A 40 5.66 12.35 21.45
N LYS A 41 4.76 13.26 21.79
CA LYS A 41 4.83 14.05 23.03
C LYS A 41 3.61 13.72 23.90
N GLY A 42 3.68 12.57 24.54
CA GLY A 42 2.87 12.21 25.70
C GLY A 42 3.71 12.35 26.97
N TYR A 43 3.33 13.31 27.80
CA TYR A 43 3.63 13.54 29.22
C TYR A 43 4.53 12.52 29.95
N LYS A 44 5.68 12.97 30.49
CA LYS A 44 6.45 12.24 31.51
C LYS A 44 6.09 12.76 32.90
N ASP A 45 5.37 11.95 33.66
CA ASP A 45 5.29 12.08 35.11
C ASP A 45 6.23 11.03 35.73
N HIS A 46 7.05 11.45 36.68
CA HIS A 46 8.15 10.68 37.25
C HIS A 46 7.65 9.86 38.44
N HIS A 47 7.74 8.54 38.39
CA HIS A 47 7.94 7.74 39.61
C HIS A 47 8.81 6.50 39.41
N GLU A 48 9.61 6.31 40.45
CA GLU A 48 10.75 5.45 40.72
C GLU A 48 10.39 3.96 40.96
N TYR A 49 11.39 3.08 40.76
CA TYR A 49 11.51 1.67 41.18
C TYR A 49 10.51 0.64 40.59
N ASP A 50 11.00 -0.27 39.72
CA ASP A 50 11.55 -1.56 40.17
C ASP A 50 12.03 -2.43 38.97
N ASP A 51 13.14 -3.12 39.20
CA ASP A 51 13.81 -4.07 38.31
C ASP A 51 12.98 -5.35 38.14
N HIS A 52 12.51 -5.67 36.92
CA HIS A 52 12.28 -7.06 36.49
C HIS A 52 12.35 -7.25 34.96
N ARG A 53 13.41 -7.97 34.53
CA ARG A 53 13.48 -8.89 33.37
C ARG A 53 13.60 -8.28 31.96
N GLY A 54 14.80 -8.42 31.41
CA GLY A 54 15.13 -8.19 30.01
C GLY A 54 14.31 -9.02 29.03
N TYR A 55 13.22 -8.43 28.53
CA TYR A 55 12.60 -8.73 27.25
C TYR A 55 12.68 -7.44 26.43
N GLY A 56 13.74 -7.32 25.62
CA GLY A 56 13.98 -6.14 24.79
C GLY A 56 12.72 -5.76 24.01
N GLU A 57 12.50 -4.45 23.85
CA GLU A 57 11.42 -3.83 23.09
C GLU A 57 11.27 -4.49 21.73
N LYS A 58 10.45 -5.55 21.64
CA LYS A 58 10.19 -6.21 20.35
C LYS A 58 9.35 -5.24 19.55
N ASN A 59 9.90 -4.75 18.45
CA ASN A 59 9.22 -3.89 17.49
C ASN A 59 7.83 -4.48 17.19
N VAL A 60 6.79 -3.81 17.65
CA VAL A 60 5.41 -4.32 17.59
C VAL A 60 4.95 -4.49 16.13
N CYS A 61 5.54 -3.69 15.25
CA CYS A 61 5.36 -3.69 13.80
C CYS A 61 6.36 -4.57 13.04
N GLU A 62 7.16 -5.39 13.73
CA GLU A 62 8.03 -6.36 13.07
C GLU A 62 7.21 -7.43 12.33
N VAL A 63 7.62 -7.70 11.10
CA VAL A 63 7.02 -8.73 10.24
C VAL A 63 7.48 -10.11 10.71
N LYS A 64 6.64 -10.77 11.50
CA LYS A 64 6.86 -12.14 11.99
C LYS A 64 6.35 -13.21 11.03
N TYR A 65 5.37 -12.85 10.20
CA TYR A 65 4.79 -13.70 9.18
C TYR A 65 4.71 -12.89 7.88
N PRO A 66 5.17 -13.43 6.74
CA PRO A 66 5.09 -12.72 5.49
C PRO A 66 3.63 -12.49 5.11
N TYR A 67 3.32 -11.29 4.61
CA TYR A 67 2.01 -10.93 4.09
C TYR A 67 2.12 -10.35 2.67
N PRO A 68 1.05 -10.45 1.86
CA PRO A 68 1.05 -9.91 0.51
C PRO A 68 0.95 -8.38 0.49
N TYR A 69 1.56 -7.77 -0.52
CA TYR A 69 1.22 -6.42 -0.95
C TYR A 69 0.27 -6.50 -2.13
N TYR A 70 -0.76 -5.67 -2.14
CA TYR A 70 -1.78 -5.58 -3.18
C TYR A 70 -1.58 -4.35 -4.06
N LYS A 71 -2.00 -4.42 -5.33
CA LYS A 71 -1.89 -3.28 -6.25
C LYS A 71 -2.92 -2.18 -5.96
N TYR A 72 -4.08 -2.56 -5.43
CA TYR A 72 -5.24 -1.71 -5.17
C TYR A 72 -5.89 -2.12 -3.84
N PRO A 73 -6.56 -1.19 -3.12
CA PRO A 73 -7.15 -1.49 -1.83
C PRO A 73 -8.53 -2.18 -1.97
N CYS A 74 -8.61 -3.28 -2.71
CA CYS A 74 -9.85 -4.03 -2.94
C CYS A 74 -9.60 -5.54 -2.94
N ASN A 75 -10.61 -6.34 -2.59
CA ASN A 75 -10.46 -7.80 -2.45
C ASN A 75 -10.09 -8.53 -3.75
N SER A 76 -10.45 -7.99 -4.92
CA SER A 76 -10.10 -8.55 -6.23
C SER A 76 -8.72 -8.13 -6.73
N SER A 77 -7.99 -7.35 -5.94
CA SER A 77 -6.70 -6.81 -6.36
C SER A 77 -5.65 -7.90 -6.53
N PRO A 78 -4.85 -7.88 -7.62
CA PRO A 78 -3.68 -8.73 -7.71
C PRO A 78 -2.63 -8.33 -6.68
N THR A 79 -1.84 -9.31 -6.24
CA THR A 79 -0.68 -9.07 -5.38
C THR A 79 0.52 -8.59 -6.20
N ASN A 80 1.29 -7.63 -5.68
CA ASN A 80 2.51 -7.09 -6.30
C ASN A 80 3.80 -7.46 -5.53
N GLY A 81 3.71 -8.39 -4.58
CA GLY A 81 4.86 -8.91 -3.83
C GLY A 81 4.51 -9.35 -2.41
N THR A 82 5.55 -9.62 -1.62
CA THR A 82 5.42 -10.09 -0.23
C THR A 82 6.35 -9.29 0.68
N SER A 83 5.97 -9.11 1.93
CA SER A 83 6.81 -8.53 2.97
C SER A 83 8.02 -9.41 3.30
N ILE A 84 9.08 -8.77 3.78
CA ILE A 84 10.32 -9.44 4.18
C ILE A 84 10.23 -9.74 5.68
N LEU A 85 10.60 -10.96 6.10
CA LEU A 85 10.67 -11.34 7.51
C LEU A 85 11.66 -10.46 8.28
N GLY A 86 11.30 -10.06 9.50
CA GLY A 86 12.11 -9.18 10.36
C GLY A 86 12.11 -7.71 9.92
N ALA A 87 11.52 -7.36 8.77
CA ALA A 87 11.31 -5.97 8.40
C ALA A 87 10.30 -5.30 9.34
N THR A 88 10.26 -3.97 9.34
CA THR A 88 9.22 -3.21 10.06
C THR A 88 8.10 -2.82 9.09
N PHE A 89 6.86 -3.12 9.45
CA PHE A 89 5.69 -2.64 8.71
C PHE A 89 5.59 -1.12 8.81
N THR A 90 5.54 -0.47 7.65
CA THR A 90 5.36 0.98 7.50
C THR A 90 4.16 1.24 6.61
N SER A 91 3.31 2.19 7.02
CA SER A 91 2.17 2.64 6.24
C SER A 91 2.06 4.16 6.26
N PHE A 92 1.61 4.75 5.16
CA PHE A 92 1.50 6.19 4.98
C PHE A 92 0.12 6.76 5.33
N CYS A 93 -0.93 5.99 5.06
CA CYS A 93 -2.30 6.39 5.29
C CYS A 93 -3.23 5.18 5.33
N LYS A 94 -4.43 5.39 5.87
CA LYS A 94 -5.51 4.42 5.98
C LYS A 94 -6.64 4.73 5.00
N TYR A 95 -7.17 3.72 4.34
CA TYR A 95 -8.28 3.82 3.41
C TYR A 95 -9.37 2.81 3.78
N GLN A 96 -10.61 3.29 3.96
CA GLN A 96 -11.78 2.44 4.16
C GLN A 96 -12.46 2.21 2.82
N ASN A 97 -12.45 0.97 2.31
CA ASN A 97 -13.07 0.64 1.04
C ASN A 97 -14.31 -0.25 1.23
N GLY A 98 -15.46 0.35 1.56
CA GLY A 98 -16.75 -0.35 1.67
C GLY A 98 -16.64 -1.76 2.26
N ASP A 99 -17.09 -2.75 1.49
CA ASP A 99 -17.07 -4.18 1.86
C ASP A 99 -15.68 -4.84 1.75
N SER A 100 -14.71 -4.18 1.10
CA SER A 100 -13.32 -4.65 1.07
C SER A 100 -12.57 -4.35 2.37
N GLY A 101 -13.14 -3.55 3.28
CA GLY A 101 -12.61 -3.31 4.62
C GLY A 101 -11.55 -2.20 4.68
N ILE A 102 -10.66 -2.31 5.67
CA ILE A 102 -9.60 -1.34 5.94
C ILE A 102 -8.31 -1.74 5.21
N TRP A 103 -7.71 -0.75 4.56
CA TRP A 103 -6.46 -0.88 3.82
C TRP A 103 -5.47 0.19 4.24
N TYR A 104 -4.18 -0.13 4.11
CA TYR A 104 -3.07 0.75 4.40
C TYR A 104 -2.21 0.93 3.17
N SER A 105 -1.94 2.17 2.80
CA SER A 105 -0.92 2.45 1.78
C SER A 105 0.45 2.23 2.38
N ALA A 106 1.31 1.50 1.66
CA ALA A 106 2.66 1.11 2.07
C ALA A 106 3.62 1.23 0.87
N PRO A 107 4.95 1.22 1.09
CA PRO A 107 5.93 1.44 0.02
C PRO A 107 5.81 0.52 -1.20
N LYS A 108 5.31 -0.70 -1.02
CA LYS A 108 5.20 -1.73 -2.07
C LYS A 108 3.76 -1.93 -2.57
N GLY A 109 2.81 -1.10 -2.14
CA GLY A 109 1.41 -1.20 -2.52
C GLY A 109 0.48 -1.07 -1.30
N TRP A 110 -0.60 -1.82 -1.31
CA TRP A 110 -1.63 -1.80 -0.27
C TRP A 110 -1.53 -3.03 0.62
N VAL A 111 -1.81 -2.86 1.90
CA VAL A 111 -1.87 -3.95 2.88
C VAL A 111 -3.22 -3.92 3.56
N LYS A 112 -3.89 -5.08 3.65
CA LYS A 112 -5.18 -5.19 4.34
C LYS A 112 -4.95 -5.19 5.86
N GLU A 113 -5.92 -4.69 6.63
CA GLU A 113 -5.86 -4.68 8.11
C GLU A 113 -5.51 -6.05 8.71
N ASP A 114 -6.07 -7.12 8.15
CA ASP A 114 -5.88 -8.47 8.68
C ASP A 114 -4.49 -9.06 8.38
N ASP A 115 -3.77 -8.47 7.41
CA ASP A 115 -2.49 -8.95 6.91
C ASP A 115 -1.30 -8.31 7.63
N LYS A 116 -1.44 -7.08 8.13
CA LYS A 116 -0.36 -6.39 8.84
C LYS A 116 -0.04 -7.09 10.17
N PRO A 117 1.16 -6.86 10.76
CA PRO A 117 1.47 -7.39 12.08
C PRO A 117 0.37 -7.04 13.10
N ARG A 118 -0.23 -8.06 13.72
CA ARG A 118 -1.49 -7.95 14.49
C ARG A 118 -1.52 -6.84 15.55
N LYS A 119 -0.38 -6.56 16.18
CA LYS A 119 -0.29 -5.55 17.25
C LYS A 119 0.09 -4.15 16.72
N CYS A 120 0.42 -4.03 15.44
CA CYS A 120 0.77 -2.77 14.81
C CYS A 120 -0.50 -2.04 14.39
N ALA A 121 -0.66 -0.77 14.81
CA ALA A 121 -1.84 0.02 14.47
C ALA A 121 -1.88 0.47 13.00
N GLY A 122 -0.69 0.65 12.40
CA GLY A 122 -0.55 1.33 11.10
C GLY A 122 -0.88 2.82 11.17
N ALA A 123 -1.03 3.45 10.01
CA ALA A 123 -1.34 4.87 9.88
C ALA A 123 -2.76 5.17 10.35
N SER A 124 -2.96 6.27 11.07
CA SER A 124 -4.28 6.70 11.55
C SER A 124 -4.92 7.75 10.63
N ASN A 125 -4.13 8.48 9.85
CA ASN A 125 -4.60 9.50 8.92
C ASN A 125 -5.26 8.87 7.69
N PRO A 126 -6.36 9.45 7.18
CA PRO A 126 -7.00 8.98 5.96
C PRO A 126 -6.10 9.22 4.74
N CYS A 127 -6.19 8.34 3.74
CA CYS A 127 -5.57 8.57 2.44
C CYS A 127 -6.27 9.71 1.68
N PRO A 128 -5.52 10.52 0.91
CA PRO A 128 -6.14 11.49 0.02
C PRO A 128 -7.04 10.75 -1.00
N VAL A 129 -8.21 11.33 -1.24
CA VAL A 129 -9.21 10.84 -2.21
C VAL A 129 -9.06 11.54 -3.55
#